data_AF-A0A411YLN8-F1
#
_entry.id   AF-A0A411YLN8-F1
#
_cell.length_a   1.000
_cell.length_b   1.000
_cell.length_c   1.000
_cell.angle_alpha   90.00
_cell.angle_beta   90.00
_cell.angle_gamma   90.00
#
_symmetry.space_group_name_H-M   'P 1'
#
loop_
_entity.id
_entity.type
_entity.pdbx_description
1 polymer ?
#
loop_
_entity_poly.entity_id
_entity_poly.type
_entity_poly.pdbx_seq_one_letter_code
_entity_poly.pdbx_strand_id
1 'polypeptide(L)'
;MVAVEQRDEGFSLIELVVVVVIIGILAAIAIPVFVSQRDAAREGQVEADVRSSAMAVFSLQDVSGELPPDGGPDALTFVDDDAPSEDPPVLRVSNGTVDDDGDGGLEYVVTGEEFCLAGWHAELDTGDPVAQWESGTGALVEDPDGCS
;
A
#
# COMPACT_ATOMS: atom_id res chain seq x y z
N MET A 1 -56.81 -35.19 16.12
CA MET A 1 -55.34 -35.04 16.03
C MET A 1 -54.94 -35.48 14.63
N VAL A 2 -54.78 -34.52 13.72
CA VAL A 2 -54.33 -34.80 12.35
C VAL A 2 -52.81 -34.73 12.37
N ALA A 3 -52.16 -35.84 12.03
CA ALA A 3 -50.71 -35.89 11.88
C ALA A 3 -50.32 -35.13 10.61
N VAL A 4 -49.44 -34.15 10.74
CA VAL A 4 -48.82 -33.47 9.61
C VAL A 4 -47.71 -34.39 9.13
N GLU A 5 -47.92 -35.04 7.98
CA GLU A 5 -46.87 -35.77 7.26
C GLU A 5 -45.88 -34.73 6.71
N GLN A 6 -44.68 -34.67 7.29
CA GLN A 6 -43.58 -33.88 6.75
C GLN A 6 -43.13 -34.56 5.46
N ARG A 7 -43.37 -33.90 4.32
CA ARG A 7 -42.81 -34.31 3.04
C ARG A 7 -41.34 -33.93 3.06
N ASP A 8 -40.46 -34.92 3.19
CA ASP A 8 -39.04 -34.73 2.92
C ASP A 8 -38.86 -34.44 1.42
N GLU A 9 -38.89 -33.16 1.07
CA GLU A 9 -38.51 -32.67 -0.26
C GLU A 9 -36.98 -32.80 -0.40
N GLY A 10 -36.56 -33.89 -1.04
CA GLY A 10 -35.15 -34.09 -1.41
C GLY A 10 -34.74 -33.13 -2.52
N PHE A 11 -33.63 -32.42 -2.32
CA PHE A 11 -33.00 -31.55 -3.32
C PHE A 11 -32.72 -32.35 -4.61
N SER A 12 -33.10 -31.79 -5.77
CA SER A 12 -32.77 -32.44 -7.04
C SER A 12 -31.29 -32.23 -7.38
N LEU A 13 -30.63 -33.28 -7.89
CA LEU A 13 -29.26 -33.18 -8.40
C LEU A 13 -29.11 -32.08 -9.46
N ILE A 14 -30.14 -31.87 -10.29
CA ILE A 14 -30.13 -30.83 -11.32
C ILE A 14 -30.16 -29.42 -10.72
N GLU A 15 -30.80 -29.27 -9.56
CA GLU A 15 -30.92 -28.00 -8.82
C GLU A 15 -29.56 -27.57 -8.28
N LEU A 16 -28.80 -28.53 -7.76
CA LEU A 16 -27.44 -28.28 -7.32
C LEU A 16 -26.52 -27.97 -8.51
N VAL A 17 -26.66 -28.71 -9.62
CA VAL A 17 -25.81 -28.56 -10.81
C VAL A 17 -26.01 -27.20 -11.48
N VAL A 18 -27.24 -26.71 -11.62
CA VAL A 18 -27.46 -25.39 -12.24
C VAL A 18 -26.86 -24.25 -11.41
N VAL A 19 -26.91 -24.35 -10.08
CA VAL A 19 -26.37 -23.33 -9.18
C VAL A 19 -24.86 -23.23 -9.29
N VAL A 20 -24.14 -24.36 -9.27
CA VAL A 20 -22.68 -24.34 -9.40
C VAL A 20 -22.22 -23.87 -10.78
N VAL A 21 -23.01 -24.13 -11.83
CA VAL A 21 -22.74 -23.60 -13.18
C VAL A 21 -22.87 -22.08 -13.20
N ILE A 22 -23.91 -21.52 -12.58
CA ILE A 22 -24.09 -20.06 -12.52
C ILE A 22 -22.99 -19.40 -11.67
N ILE A 23 -22.68 -19.95 -10.48
CA ILE A 23 -21.60 -19.44 -9.62
C ILE A 23 -20.24 -19.53 -10.35
N GLY A 24 -20.00 -20.61 -11.10
CA GLY A 24 -18.79 -20.77 -11.90
C GLY A 24 -18.62 -19.66 -12.95
N ILE A 25 -19.69 -19.29 -13.66
CA ILE A 25 -19.66 -18.20 -14.64
C ILE A 25 -19.40 -16.85 -13.96
N LEU A 26 -20.06 -16.58 -12.83
CA LEU A 26 -19.85 -15.34 -12.08
C LEU A 26 -18.43 -15.23 -11.53
N ALA A 27 -17.91 -16.32 -10.94
CA ALA A 27 -16.56 -16.36 -10.38
C ALA A 27 -15.48 -16.16 -11.45
N ALA A 28 -15.66 -16.72 -12.66
CA ALA A 28 -14.72 -16.57 -13.75
C ALA A 28 -14.50 -15.11 -14.17
N ILE A 29 -15.52 -14.25 -14.07
CA ILE A 29 -15.43 -12.81 -14.36
C ILE A 29 -15.02 -12.02 -13.12
N ALA A 30 -15.55 -12.39 -11.95
CA ALA A 30 -15.34 -11.64 -10.72
C ALA A 30 -13.89 -11.73 -10.20
N ILE A 31 -13.24 -12.90 -10.28
CA ILE A 31 -11.89 -13.11 -9.75
C ILE A 31 -10.84 -12.19 -10.40
N PRO A 32 -10.69 -12.12 -11.74
CA PRO A 32 -9.66 -11.27 -12.34
C PRO A 32 -9.91 -9.79 -12.06
N VAL A 33 -11.17 -9.35 -12.08
CA VAL A 33 -11.55 -7.96 -11.76
C VAL A 33 -11.26 -7.62 -10.30
N PHE A 34 -11.51 -8.57 -9.39
CA PHE A 34 -11.23 -8.38 -7.97
C PHE A 34 -9.72 -8.28 -7.72
N VAL A 35 -8.90 -9.11 -8.38
CA VAL A 35 -7.43 -9.02 -8.26
C VAL A 35 -6.94 -7.66 -8.77
N SER A 36 -7.34 -7.22 -9.96
CA SER A 36 -6.92 -5.92 -10.49
C SER A 36 -7.36 -4.74 -9.63
N GLN A 37 -8.53 -4.82 -8.99
CA GLN A 37 -8.99 -3.78 -8.05
C GLN A 37 -8.15 -3.75 -6.77
N ARG A 38 -7.69 -4.91 -6.30
CA ARG A 38 -6.79 -4.96 -5.14
C ARG A 38 -5.44 -4.35 -5.47
N ASP A 39 -4.89 -4.64 -6.65
CA ASP A 39 -3.61 -4.09 -7.08
C ASP A 39 -3.70 -2.56 -7.25
N ALA A 40 -4.74 -2.06 -7.93
CA ALA A 40 -4.98 -0.61 -8.01
C ALA A 40 -5.19 0.06 -6.63
N ALA A 41 -5.79 -0.65 -5.67
CA ALA A 41 -5.94 -0.14 -4.31
C ALA A 41 -4.61 -0.12 -3.54
N ARG A 42 -3.67 -1.02 -3.85
CA ARG A 42 -2.31 -1.01 -3.31
C ARG A 42 -1.49 0.11 -3.93
N GLU A 43 -1.57 0.28 -5.25
CA GLU A 43 -0.93 1.40 -5.96
C GLU A 43 -1.36 2.75 -5.36
N GLY A 44 -2.67 2.95 -5.19
CA GLY A 44 -3.19 4.18 -4.58
C GLY A 44 -2.81 4.38 -3.11
N GLN A 45 -2.50 3.30 -2.37
CA GLN A 45 -1.97 3.41 -1.01
C GLN A 45 -0.53 3.92 -1.04
N VAL A 46 0.36 3.29 -1.82
CA VAL A 46 1.76 3.73 -1.96
C VAL A 46 1.84 5.17 -2.43
N GLU A 47 0.99 5.55 -3.39
CA GLU A 47 0.89 6.91 -3.89
C GLU A 47 0.48 7.93 -2.80
N ALA A 48 -0.45 7.54 -1.92
CA ALA A 48 -0.88 8.38 -0.80
C ALA A 48 0.23 8.51 0.26
N ASP A 49 0.98 7.44 0.51
CA ASP A 49 2.05 7.39 1.50
C ASP A 49 3.25 8.23 1.09
N VAL A 50 3.67 8.12 -0.18
CA VAL A 50 4.72 8.97 -0.77
C VAL A 50 4.33 10.44 -0.64
N ARG A 51 3.07 10.81 -0.95
CA ARG A 51 2.59 12.19 -0.78
C ARG A 51 2.57 12.64 0.67
N SER A 52 2.06 11.82 1.58
CA SER A 52 2.02 12.15 3.01
C SER A 52 3.43 12.34 3.56
N SER A 53 4.37 11.49 3.14
CA SER A 53 5.79 11.59 3.48
C SER A 53 6.40 12.89 2.96
N ALA A 54 6.20 13.21 1.68
CA ALA A 54 6.69 14.45 1.10
C ALA A 54 6.20 15.68 1.87
N MET A 55 4.92 15.71 2.23
CA MET A 55 4.34 16.78 3.04
C MET A 55 4.97 16.87 4.43
N ALA A 56 5.28 15.74 5.06
CA ALA A 56 5.97 15.70 6.35
C ALA A 56 7.41 16.26 6.23
N VAL A 57 8.15 15.89 5.18
CA VAL A 57 9.49 16.43 4.91
C VAL A 57 9.45 17.94 4.68
N PHE A 58 8.51 18.43 3.86
CA PHE A 58 8.33 19.87 3.65
C PHE A 58 7.99 20.61 4.94
N SER A 59 7.13 20.02 5.78
CA SER A 59 6.80 20.61 7.09
C SER A 59 8.02 20.71 8.00
N LEU A 60 8.92 19.72 7.97
CA LEU A 60 10.17 19.80 8.74
C LEU A 60 11.10 20.87 8.20
N GLN A 61 11.24 20.95 6.88
CA GLN A 61 12.08 21.94 6.24
C GLN A 61 11.60 23.37 6.57
N ASP A 62 10.28 23.59 6.62
CA ASP A 62 9.71 24.89 7.01
C ASP A 62 10.03 25.27 8.47
N VAL A 63 10.02 24.28 9.38
CA VAL A 63 10.24 24.53 10.82
C VAL A 63 11.73 24.60 11.18
N SER A 64 12.55 23.72 10.61
CA SER A 64 13.97 23.58 10.96
C SER A 64 14.90 24.36 10.04
N GLY A 65 14.44 24.73 8.85
CA GLY A 65 15.23 25.37 7.81
C GLY A 65 16.17 24.43 7.05
N GLU A 66 16.20 23.15 7.40
CA GLU A 66 17.10 22.16 6.82
C GLU A 66 16.32 20.89 6.43
N LEU A 67 16.77 20.22 5.37
CA LEU A 67 16.22 18.90 5.05
C LEU A 67 16.78 17.88 6.04
N PRO A 68 15.96 16.93 6.51
CA PRO A 68 16.49 15.83 7.30
C PRO A 68 17.46 15.01 6.43
N PRO A 69 18.57 14.53 6.99
CA PRO A 69 19.50 13.74 6.21
C PRO A 69 18.88 12.40 5.79
N ASP A 70 19.28 11.90 4.64
CA ASP A 70 18.91 10.59 4.08
C ASP A 70 19.66 9.41 4.74
N GLY A 71 20.52 9.69 5.71
CA GLY A 71 21.21 8.68 6.50
C GLY A 71 21.90 9.22 7.76
N GLY A 72 22.22 8.32 8.69
CA GLY A 72 22.83 8.68 9.98
C GLY A 72 21.83 8.77 11.14
N PRO A 73 22.28 9.10 12.35
CA PRO A 73 21.47 9.06 13.57
C PRO A 73 20.35 10.10 13.61
N ASP A 74 20.47 11.17 12.83
CA ASP A 74 19.50 12.27 12.74
C ASP A 74 18.61 12.16 11.49
N ALA A 75 18.70 11.05 10.75
CA ALA A 75 17.92 10.82 9.54
C ALA A 75 16.44 10.60 9.84
N LEU A 76 15.61 10.82 8.82
CA LEU A 76 14.27 10.25 8.82
C LEU A 76 14.39 8.74 8.83
N THR A 77 14.29 8.18 10.03
CA THR A 77 14.18 6.74 10.23
C THR A 77 12.70 6.42 10.34
N PHE A 78 12.24 5.56 9.44
CA PHE A 78 10.94 4.93 9.59
C PHE A 78 11.07 3.96 10.76
N VAL A 79 10.31 4.21 11.81
CA VAL A 79 10.35 3.39 13.01
C VAL A 79 9.43 2.20 12.82
N ASP A 80 10.00 1.00 12.81
CA ASP A 80 9.26 -0.24 12.94
C ASP A 80 8.40 -0.20 14.22
N ASP A 81 7.17 -0.74 14.17
CA ASP A 81 6.21 -0.68 15.31
C ASP A 81 6.76 -1.35 16.59
N ASP A 82 7.83 -2.16 16.47
CA ASP A 82 8.52 -2.89 17.54
C ASP A 82 9.68 -2.12 18.24
N ALA A 83 10.05 -0.91 17.80
CA ALA A 83 11.16 -0.17 18.42
C ALA A 83 10.74 0.50 19.76
N PRO A 84 11.45 0.28 20.88
CA PRO A 84 11.10 0.87 22.17
C PRO A 84 11.20 2.41 22.15
N SER A 85 10.14 3.05 22.64
CA SER A 85 9.86 4.49 22.57
C SER A 85 10.68 5.36 23.54
N GLU A 86 12.01 5.32 23.51
CA GLU A 86 12.85 6.11 24.43
C GLU A 86 13.62 7.29 23.80
N ASP A 87 13.35 7.69 22.56
CA ASP A 87 14.03 8.82 21.90
C ASP A 87 13.05 9.72 21.08
N PRO A 88 13.41 10.98 20.74
CA PRO A 88 12.51 12.16 20.60
C PRO A 88 11.59 12.11 19.35
N PRO A 89 10.70 13.11 19.07
CA PRO A 89 9.57 12.90 18.17
C PRO A 89 10.02 12.71 16.73
N VAL A 90 10.19 11.45 16.33
CA VAL A 90 10.32 11.05 14.95
C VAL A 90 8.97 11.24 14.26
N LEU A 91 8.98 11.86 13.09
CA LEU A 91 7.81 11.86 12.21
C LEU A 91 7.61 10.43 11.73
N ARG A 92 6.57 9.79 12.26
CA ARG A 92 6.14 8.47 11.82
C ARG A 92 5.28 8.64 10.57
N VAL A 93 5.87 8.40 9.40
CA VAL A 93 5.05 8.08 8.23
C VAL A 93 4.83 6.57 8.30
N SER A 94 3.68 6.17 8.84
CA SER A 94 3.27 4.78 8.83
C SER A 94 2.01 4.65 7.98
N ASN A 95 2.14 3.88 6.92
CA ASN A 95 1.12 2.99 6.40
C ASN A 95 1.81 1.64 6.18
N GLY A 96 1.85 0.81 7.22
CA GLY A 96 2.35 -0.59 7.26
C GLY A 96 3.19 -1.10 6.08
N THR A 97 4.35 -0.48 5.81
CA THR A 97 5.32 -0.93 4.79
C THR A 97 6.74 -0.43 5.08
N VAL A 98 7.09 -0.31 6.36
CA VAL A 98 8.47 -0.59 6.80
C VAL A 98 8.27 -1.63 7.89
N ASP A 99 7.83 -2.79 7.45
CA ASP A 99 7.60 -3.94 8.29
C ASP A 99 8.67 -4.97 7.93
N ASP A 100 9.27 -5.59 8.96
CA ASP A 100 10.07 -6.83 8.86
C ASP A 100 9.34 -7.98 8.12
N ASP A 101 8.09 -7.77 7.68
CA ASP A 101 7.24 -8.65 6.89
C ASP A 101 7.51 -8.59 5.36
N GLY A 102 8.20 -7.55 4.86
CA GLY A 102 8.66 -7.46 3.47
C GLY A 102 7.57 -7.20 2.42
N ASP A 103 6.53 -6.45 2.76
CA ASP A 103 5.35 -6.16 1.94
C ASP A 103 5.40 -4.82 1.19
N GLY A 104 6.33 -3.92 1.51
CA GLY A 104 6.59 -2.67 0.79
C GLY A 104 7.71 -1.86 1.42
N GLY A 105 8.01 -0.69 0.86
CA GLY A 105 9.11 0.16 1.35
C GLY A 105 9.02 1.58 0.81
N LEU A 106 9.64 2.52 1.54
CA LEU A 106 9.88 3.90 1.09
C LEU A 106 11.39 4.17 1.07
N GLU A 107 11.87 4.78 0.01
CA GLU A 107 13.24 5.28 -0.14
C GLU A 107 13.19 6.79 -0.11
N TYR A 108 14.13 7.39 0.63
CA TYR A 108 14.29 8.83 0.76
C TYR A 108 15.74 9.19 0.43
N VAL A 109 15.95 10.11 -0.50
CA VAL A 109 17.28 10.57 -0.92
C VAL A 109 17.30 12.08 -0.97
N VAL A 110 18.39 12.68 -0.49
CA VAL A 110 18.58 14.14 -0.48
C VAL A 110 19.71 14.53 -1.42
N THR A 111 19.39 15.42 -2.36
CA THR A 111 20.33 15.94 -3.35
C THR A 111 20.38 17.46 -3.26
N GLY A 112 21.29 17.98 -2.43
CA GLY A 112 21.44 19.41 -2.20
C GLY A 112 20.29 19.97 -1.34
N GLU A 113 19.47 20.85 -1.93
CA GLU A 113 18.29 21.44 -1.28
C GLU A 113 16.98 20.76 -1.70
N GLU A 114 17.09 19.68 -2.47
CA GLU A 114 15.98 18.89 -3.00
C GLU A 114 16.01 17.49 -2.41
N PHE A 115 14.84 16.84 -2.39
CA PHE A 115 14.70 15.46 -1.98
C PHE A 115 13.80 14.68 -2.93
N CYS A 116 14.06 13.38 -2.98
CA CYS A 116 13.26 12.38 -3.67
C CYS A 116 12.68 11.39 -2.66
N LEU A 117 11.44 10.96 -2.91
CA LEU A 117 10.80 9.85 -2.21
C LEU A 117 10.29 8.86 -3.23
N ALA A 118 10.64 7.58 -3.09
CA ALA A 118 10.13 6.50 -3.93
C ALA A 118 9.48 5.44 -3.05
N GLY A 119 8.40 4.80 -3.52
CA GLY A 119 7.66 3.80 -2.77
C GLY A 119 7.43 2.51 -3.55
N TRP A 120 7.50 1.38 -2.86
CA TRP A 120 7.31 0.03 -3.41
C TRP A 120 6.26 -0.75 -2.62
N HIS A 121 5.68 -1.75 -3.28
CA HIS A 121 4.86 -2.78 -2.64
C HIS A 121 5.28 -4.14 -3.22
N ALA A 122 5.54 -5.11 -2.35
CA ALA A 122 6.10 -6.41 -2.70
C ALA A 122 5.19 -7.24 -3.63
N GLU A 123 3.87 -7.12 -3.52
CA GLU A 123 2.94 -7.86 -4.37
C GLU A 123 2.66 -7.25 -5.74
N LEU A 124 3.19 -6.06 -6.06
CA LEU A 124 2.97 -5.42 -7.37
C LEU A 124 4.00 -5.86 -8.44
N ASP A 125 5.10 -6.54 -8.06
CA ASP A 125 6.13 -7.13 -8.96
C ASP A 125 6.53 -6.23 -10.16
N THR A 126 6.68 -4.93 -9.90
CA THR A 126 6.93 -3.91 -10.94
C THR A 126 8.40 -3.76 -11.32
N GLY A 127 9.34 -4.17 -10.47
CA GLY A 127 10.79 -3.92 -10.65
C GLY A 127 11.20 -2.46 -10.36
N ASP A 128 10.35 -1.52 -10.73
CA ASP A 128 10.45 -0.08 -10.48
C ASP A 128 9.49 0.37 -9.34
N PRO A 129 9.72 1.54 -8.73
CA PRO A 129 8.81 2.06 -7.71
C PRO A 129 7.41 2.28 -8.26
N VAL A 130 6.42 2.14 -7.39
CA VAL A 130 5.00 2.31 -7.70
C VAL A 130 4.64 3.80 -7.75
N ALA A 131 5.27 4.59 -6.88
CA ALA A 131 5.11 6.03 -6.88
C ALA A 131 6.44 6.70 -6.50
N GLN A 132 6.71 7.84 -7.11
CA GLN A 132 7.89 8.65 -6.84
C GLN A 132 7.50 10.13 -6.75
N TRP A 133 8.07 10.84 -5.80
CA TRP A 133 7.92 12.27 -5.60
C TRP A 133 9.27 12.96 -5.71
N GLU A 134 9.30 14.09 -6.42
CA GLU A 134 10.45 14.96 -6.48
C GLU A 134 10.11 16.33 -5.91
N SER A 135 10.90 16.81 -4.95
CA SER A 135 10.65 18.12 -4.35
C SER A 135 10.86 19.27 -5.35
N GLY A 136 11.71 19.09 -6.36
CA GLY A 136 11.99 20.10 -7.39
C GLY A 136 10.78 20.40 -8.29
N THR A 137 10.00 19.38 -8.62
CA THR A 137 8.74 19.54 -9.37
C THR A 137 7.54 19.76 -8.44
N GLY A 138 7.63 19.31 -7.19
CA GLY A 138 6.55 19.38 -6.21
C GLY A 138 5.36 18.51 -6.59
N ALA A 139 5.61 17.41 -7.30
CA ALA A 139 4.59 16.50 -7.81
C ALA A 139 5.11 15.05 -7.83
N LEU A 140 4.17 14.13 -8.10
CA LEU A 140 4.55 12.76 -8.43
C LEU A 140 5.09 12.69 -9.85
N VAL A 141 6.08 11.82 -10.04
CA VAL A 141 6.67 11.48 -11.33
C VAL A 141 5.71 10.54 -12.09
N GLU A 142 5.50 10.80 -13.38
CA GLU A 142 4.59 10.00 -14.22
C GLU A 142 5.16 8.61 -14.55
N ASP A 143 6.48 8.47 -14.63
CA ASP A 143 7.23 7.22 -14.86
C ASP A 143 8.29 7.12 -13.75
N PRO A 144 7.96 6.46 -12.63
CA PRO A 144 8.85 6.37 -11.48
C PRO A 144 10.02 5.40 -11.74
N ASP A 145 11.25 5.91 -11.73
CA ASP A 145 12.49 5.16 -12.00
C ASP A 145 13.33 4.91 -10.73
N GLY A 146 12.90 5.44 -9.59
CA GLY A 146 13.66 5.43 -8.34
C GLY A 146 14.44 6.72 -8.09
N CYS A 147 14.88 6.88 -6.84
CA CYS A 147 15.64 8.06 -6.44
C CYS A 147 17.11 7.92 -6.88
N SER A 148 17.70 9.01 -7.36
CA SER A 148 19.07 9.05 -7.92
C SER A 148 19.94 10.13 -7.31
#